data_AF-A0A7M2A1P3-F1
#
_entry.id   AF-A0A7M2A1P3-F1
#
_cell.length_a   1.000
_cell.length_b   1.000
_cell.length_c   1.000
_cell.angle_alpha   90.00
_cell.angle_beta   90.00
_cell.angle_gamma   90.00
#
_symmetry.space_group_name_H-M   'P 1'
#
loop_
_entity.id
_entity.type
_entity.pdbx_description
1 polymer ?
#
loop_
_entity_poly.entity_id
_entity_poly.type
_entity_poly.pdbx_seq_one_letter_code
_entity_poly.pdbx_strand_id
1 'polypeptide(L)'
;MTWNGQQYDHVHRCSVCYVKYGFIKNAEEPNKLNQVIKGKLDGAAMRQRAETYINNQIAKNEIIADIYLYKYLDTTKKTVKKLFPELLEWIEEQKQLQKARMNNKVEEERIERIKEAVILITNHGDYPTYENVVEISGVPKNYIRTHKKVSNVFNELKKRYRRK
;
A
#
# COMPACT_ATOMS: atom_id res chain seq x y z
N MET A 1 24.16 39.99 -8.57
CA MET A 1 24.67 41.35 -8.89
C MET A 1 24.13 42.32 -7.84
N THR A 2 24.91 43.28 -7.35
CA THR A 2 24.50 44.21 -6.27
C THR A 2 24.15 45.59 -6.85
N TRP A 3 22.99 46.14 -6.49
CA TRP A 3 22.57 47.49 -6.89
C TRP A 3 21.86 48.19 -5.72
N ASN A 4 22.22 49.45 -5.42
CA ASN A 4 21.75 50.19 -4.24
C ASN A 4 21.85 49.40 -2.91
N GLY A 5 22.92 48.61 -2.74
CA GLY A 5 23.15 47.81 -1.54
C GLY A 5 22.31 46.54 -1.41
N GLN A 6 21.51 46.17 -2.42
CA GLN A 6 20.68 44.96 -2.42
C GLN A 6 21.18 43.93 -3.44
N GLN A 7 21.09 42.64 -3.10
CA GLN A 7 21.56 41.51 -3.91
C GLN A 7 20.42 40.97 -4.78
N TYR A 8 20.67 40.84 -6.08
CA TYR A 8 19.70 40.35 -7.07
C TYR A 8 20.24 39.16 -7.87
N ASP A 9 19.36 38.19 -8.13
CA ASP A 9 19.72 36.92 -8.77
C ASP A 9 19.83 37.04 -10.30
N HIS A 10 18.78 37.44 -11.03
CA HIS A 10 18.81 37.44 -12.51
C HIS A 10 17.92 38.51 -13.16
N VAL A 11 18.23 38.83 -14.43
CA VAL A 11 17.44 39.75 -15.28
C VAL A 11 16.15 39.04 -15.74
N HIS A 12 14.99 39.55 -15.35
CA HIS A 12 13.69 39.02 -15.77
C HIS A 12 13.31 39.51 -17.18
N ARG A 13 12.96 38.60 -18.10
CA ARG A 13 12.36 38.92 -19.40
C ARG A 13 10.90 38.44 -19.41
N CYS A 14 9.95 39.36 -19.34
CA CYS A 14 8.53 39.09 -19.58
C CYS A 14 8.04 39.91 -20.78
N SER A 15 7.29 39.29 -21.68
CA SER A 15 6.75 39.92 -22.89
C SER A 15 5.48 40.75 -22.67
N VAL A 16 4.91 40.75 -21.46
CA VAL A 16 3.64 41.42 -21.14
C VAL A 16 3.86 42.71 -20.31
N CYS A 17 4.99 42.83 -19.62
CA CYS A 17 5.27 43.97 -18.74
C CYS A 17 6.26 44.93 -19.44
N TYR A 18 5.81 46.11 -19.87
CA TYR A 18 6.62 47.15 -20.53
C TYR A 18 7.69 47.82 -19.63
N VAL A 19 8.25 47.13 -18.63
CA VAL A 19 9.32 47.63 -17.77
C VAL A 19 10.60 46.87 -18.11
N LYS A 20 11.43 47.47 -18.96
CA LYS A 20 12.58 46.81 -19.60
C LYS A 20 13.77 46.50 -18.68
N TYR A 21 13.85 47.07 -17.48
CA TYR A 21 14.92 46.79 -16.52
C TYR A 21 14.41 46.98 -15.09
N GLY A 22 13.81 45.94 -14.51
CA GLY A 22 13.36 45.92 -13.13
C GLY A 22 14.04 44.79 -12.35
N PHE A 23 14.62 45.12 -11.20
CA PHE A 23 15.17 44.15 -10.27
C PHE A 23 14.07 43.61 -9.35
N ILE A 24 13.96 42.29 -9.21
CA ILE A 24 12.98 41.68 -8.29
C ILE A 24 13.51 41.84 -6.86
N LYS A 25 12.84 42.68 -6.07
CA LYS A 25 13.18 42.91 -4.67
C LYS A 25 12.90 41.66 -3.85
N ASN A 26 13.90 41.15 -3.12
CA ASN A 26 13.62 40.25 -2.00
C ASN A 26 12.86 41.06 -0.95
N ALA A 27 11.53 41.04 -1.03
CA ALA A 27 10.78 41.07 0.21
C ALA A 27 11.14 39.74 0.90
N GLU A 28 11.92 39.82 1.97
CA GLU A 28 11.93 38.78 2.98
C GLU A 28 10.51 38.68 3.55
N GLU A 29 9.59 38.14 2.78
CA GLU A 29 8.48 37.43 3.37
C GLU A 29 9.11 36.18 3.96
N PRO A 30 9.15 36.04 5.30
CA PRO A 30 9.44 34.74 5.87
C PRO A 30 8.35 33.82 5.32
N ASN A 31 8.76 32.99 4.37
CA ASN A 31 7.97 32.00 3.70
C ASN A 31 6.99 31.41 4.72
N LYS A 32 5.69 31.72 4.62
CA LYS A 32 4.69 31.25 5.60
C LYS A 32 4.62 29.72 5.62
N LEU A 33 5.16 29.04 4.60
CA LEU A 33 5.42 27.60 4.65
C LEU A 33 6.46 27.22 5.72
N ASN A 34 7.51 28.01 5.92
CA ASN A 34 8.60 27.71 6.87
C ASN A 34 8.29 28.13 8.31
N GLN A 35 7.39 29.10 8.54
CA GLN A 35 6.99 29.47 9.91
C GLN A 35 5.99 28.49 10.54
N VAL A 36 5.20 27.76 9.75
CA VAL A 36 4.37 26.65 10.27
C VAL A 36 5.23 25.43 10.68
N ILE A 37 6.45 25.30 10.12
CA ILE A 37 7.35 24.15 10.36
C ILE A 37 8.12 24.24 11.70
N LYS A 38 8.02 25.36 12.43
CA LYS A 38 8.65 25.54 13.75
C LYS A 38 7.77 25.14 14.95
N GLY A 39 6.59 24.56 14.71
CA GLY A 39 6.04 23.61 15.69
C GLY A 39 6.77 22.29 15.47
N LYS A 40 7.53 21.80 16.46
CA LYS A 40 8.20 20.49 16.42
C LYS A 40 7.24 19.49 15.76
N LEU A 41 7.50 19.08 14.52
CA LEU A 41 6.80 17.94 13.94
C LEU A 41 7.21 16.76 14.81
N ASP A 42 6.34 16.44 15.76
CA ASP A 42 6.57 15.35 16.68
C ASP A 42 6.45 14.04 15.87
N GLY A 43 7.57 13.33 15.75
CA GLY A 43 7.62 12.07 15.04
C GLY A 43 6.62 11.06 15.62
N ALA A 44 6.34 11.12 16.93
CA ALA A 44 5.35 10.27 17.57
C ALA A 44 3.92 10.62 17.10
N ALA A 45 3.56 11.90 17.05
CA ALA A 45 2.27 12.34 16.54
C ALA A 45 2.09 11.98 15.05
N MET A 46 3.13 12.12 14.24
CA MET A 46 3.11 11.74 12.82
C MET A 46 2.92 10.23 12.66
N ARG A 47 3.60 9.42 13.49
CA ARG A 47 3.44 7.96 13.51
C ARG A 47 2.03 7.55 13.91
N GLN A 48 1.46 8.13 14.97
CA GLN A 48 0.10 7.83 15.40
C GLN A 48 -0.94 8.15 14.31
N ARG A 49 -0.77 9.27 13.58
CA ARG A 49 -1.65 9.59 12.44
C ARG A 49 -1.52 8.57 11.32
N ALA A 50 -0.29 8.19 10.96
CA ALA A 50 -0.06 7.17 9.93
C ALA A 50 -0.67 5.82 10.33
N GLU A 51 -0.50 5.42 11.59
CA GLU A 51 -1.07 4.21 12.16
C GLU A 51 -2.59 4.20 12.16
N THR A 52 -3.22 5.32 12.56
CA THR A 52 -4.67 5.47 12.50
C THR A 52 -5.18 5.29 11.06
N TYR A 53 -4.52 5.92 10.09
CA TYR A 53 -4.87 5.76 8.68
C TYR A 53 -4.74 4.30 8.22
N ILE A 54 -3.60 3.67 8.50
CA ILE A 54 -3.32 2.29 8.10
C ILE A 54 -4.34 1.32 8.72
N ASN A 55 -4.63 1.44 10.01
CA ASN A 55 -5.62 0.61 10.69
C ASN A 55 -7.02 0.77 10.10
N ASN A 56 -7.41 2.00 9.75
CA ASN A 56 -8.68 2.26 9.08
C ASN A 56 -8.74 1.63 7.68
N GLN A 57 -7.64 1.67 6.91
CA GLN A 57 -7.58 1.02 5.60
C GLN A 57 -7.66 -0.51 5.73
N ILE A 58 -6.95 -1.09 6.70
CA ILE A 58 -7.01 -2.52 7.00
C ILE A 58 -8.43 -2.94 7.39
N ALA A 59 -9.10 -2.18 8.26
CA ALA A 59 -10.49 -2.47 8.68
C ALA A 59 -11.48 -2.45 7.50
N LYS A 60 -11.23 -1.61 6.49
CA LYS A 60 -12.04 -1.52 5.27
C LYS A 60 -11.61 -2.49 4.16
N ASN A 61 -10.57 -3.29 4.36
CA ASN A 61 -9.91 -4.08 3.32
C ASN A 61 -9.45 -3.24 2.11
N GLU A 62 -9.09 -1.98 2.34
CA GLU A 62 -8.57 -1.07 1.30
C GLU A 62 -7.04 -1.08 1.29
N ILE A 63 -6.44 -0.94 0.10
CA ILE A 63 -4.97 -0.93 -0.07
C ILE A 63 -4.39 0.39 0.45
N ILE A 64 -3.30 0.31 1.20
CA ILE A 64 -2.54 1.49 1.64
C ILE A 64 -1.83 2.13 0.42
N ALA A 65 -2.48 3.09 -0.22
CA ALA A 65 -1.91 3.83 -1.35
C ALA A 65 -1.15 5.08 -0.90
N ASP A 66 0.04 5.31 -1.49
CA ASP A 66 0.91 6.46 -1.16
C ASP A 66 0.19 7.79 -1.32
N ILE A 67 -0.55 7.97 -2.42
CA ILE A 67 -1.23 9.23 -2.73
C ILE A 67 -2.20 9.62 -1.60
N TYR A 68 -3.00 8.68 -1.12
CA TYR A 68 -4.00 8.94 -0.09
C TYR A 68 -3.38 9.04 1.31
N LEU A 69 -2.38 8.20 1.62
CA LEU A 69 -1.67 8.24 2.89
C LEU A 69 -0.99 9.60 3.10
N TYR A 70 -0.17 10.04 2.15
CA TYR A 70 0.58 11.29 2.30
C TYR A 70 -0.32 12.53 2.22
N LYS A 71 -1.43 12.44 1.45
CA LYS A 71 -2.49 13.46 1.51
C LYS A 71 -3.14 13.53 2.90
N TYR A 72 -3.42 12.41 3.54
CA TYR A 72 -3.97 12.37 4.90
C TYR A 72 -2.99 12.91 5.97
N LEU A 73 -1.69 12.67 5.77
CA LEU A 73 -0.64 13.19 6.64
C LEU A 73 -0.29 14.66 6.37
N ASP A 74 -0.93 15.28 5.38
CA ASP A 74 -0.66 16.65 4.93
C ASP A 74 0.84 16.90 4.64
N THR A 75 1.46 15.94 3.96
CA THR A 75 2.88 15.96 3.67
C THR A 75 3.20 15.20 2.39
N THR A 76 4.50 15.03 2.08
CA THR A 76 4.94 14.24 0.94
C THR A 76 5.84 13.10 1.38
N LYS A 77 5.89 12.03 0.59
CA LYS A 77 6.84 10.92 0.79
C LYS A 77 8.29 11.41 0.91
N LYS A 78 8.67 12.42 0.13
CA LYS A 78 10.01 13.04 0.17
C LYS A 78 10.27 13.73 1.51
N THR A 79 9.28 14.45 2.03
CA THR A 79 9.37 15.12 3.34
C THR A 79 9.49 14.10 4.47
N VAL A 80 8.66 13.05 4.46
CA VAL A 80 8.73 11.97 5.46
C VAL A 80 10.06 11.25 5.38
N LYS A 81 10.57 10.94 4.19
CA LYS A 81 11.91 10.33 4.02
C LYS A 81 13.02 11.17 4.66
N LYS A 82 12.95 12.50 4.53
CA LYS A 82 13.99 13.41 5.01
C LYS A 82 13.92 13.64 6.52
N LEU A 83 12.71 13.75 7.07
CA LEU A 83 12.50 14.14 8.47
C LEU A 83 12.24 12.96 9.41
N PHE A 84 11.63 11.87 8.89
CA PHE A 84 11.22 10.70 9.65
C PHE A 84 11.51 9.41 8.87
N PRO A 85 12.80 9.07 8.64
CA PRO A 85 13.17 7.90 7.83
C PRO A 85 12.64 6.58 8.42
N GLU A 86 12.67 6.43 9.75
CA GLU A 86 12.13 5.25 10.45
C GLU A 86 10.61 5.08 10.24
N LEU A 87 9.88 6.19 10.18
CA LEU A 87 8.44 6.16 9.89
C LEU A 87 8.17 5.67 8.47
N LEU A 88 8.98 6.09 7.51
CA LEU A 88 8.85 5.64 6.12
C LEU A 88 9.11 4.14 6.01
N GLU A 89 10.15 3.64 6.66
CA GLU A 89 10.46 2.21 6.71
C GLU A 89 9.30 1.41 7.29
N TRP A 90 8.79 1.85 8.44
CA TRP A 90 7.62 1.22 9.07
C TRP A 90 6.37 1.24 8.16
N ILE A 91 6.09 2.34 7.46
CA ILE A 91 4.97 2.42 6.50
C ILE A 91 5.14 1.37 5.38
N GLU A 92 6.35 1.23 4.82
CA GLU A 92 6.60 0.25 3.75
C GLU A 92 6.50 -1.19 4.28
N GLU A 93 6.96 -1.46 5.51
CA GLU A 93 6.75 -2.76 6.17
C GLU A 93 5.25 -3.07 6.32
N GLN A 94 4.44 -2.11 6.78
CA GLN A 94 2.99 -2.31 6.91
C GLN A 94 2.34 -2.64 5.57
N LYS A 95 2.79 -2.02 4.47
CA LYS A 95 2.30 -2.32 3.13
C LYS A 95 2.66 -3.73 2.67
N GLN A 96 3.88 -4.19 2.94
CA GLN A 96 4.28 -5.57 2.65
C GLN A 96 3.49 -6.57 3.47
N LEU A 97 3.27 -6.29 4.76
CA LEU A 97 2.44 -7.12 5.64
C LEU A 97 0.98 -7.18 5.15
N GLN A 98 0.40 -6.06 4.73
CA GLN A 98 -0.95 -6.04 4.15
C GLN A 98 -1.02 -6.92 2.89
N LYS A 99 -0.05 -6.78 1.98
CA LYS A 99 0.03 -7.59 0.76
C LYS A 99 0.13 -9.09 1.09
N ALA A 100 0.95 -9.46 2.08
CA ALA A 100 1.07 -10.85 2.54
C ALA A 100 -0.25 -11.37 3.14
N ARG A 101 -0.94 -10.57 3.95
CA ARG A 101 -2.26 -10.93 4.51
C ARG A 101 -3.31 -11.15 3.42
N MET A 102 -3.38 -10.26 2.44
CA MET A 102 -4.32 -10.40 1.31
C MET A 102 -4.03 -11.66 0.50
N ASN A 103 -2.75 -11.96 0.21
CA ASN A 103 -2.37 -13.19 -0.47
C ASN A 103 -2.73 -14.44 0.32
N ASN A 104 -2.51 -14.44 1.64
CA ASN A 104 -2.89 -15.55 2.52
C ASN A 104 -4.42 -15.74 2.53
N LYS A 105 -5.20 -14.65 2.61
CA LYS A 105 -6.66 -14.72 2.55
C LYS A 105 -7.15 -15.34 1.23
N VAL A 106 -6.57 -14.93 0.10
CA VAL A 106 -6.89 -15.52 -1.21
C VAL A 106 -6.49 -17.00 -1.26
N GLU A 107 -5.38 -17.39 -0.62
CA GLU A 107 -4.97 -18.80 -0.50
C GLU A 107 -5.99 -19.60 0.34
N GLU A 108 -6.44 -19.06 1.47
CA GLU A 108 -7.44 -19.66 2.35
C GLU A 108 -8.80 -19.84 1.65
N GLU A 109 -9.29 -18.81 0.95
CA GLU A 109 -10.52 -18.88 0.15
C GLU A 109 -10.44 -19.95 -0.95
N ARG A 110 -9.25 -20.17 -1.54
CA ARG A 110 -9.05 -21.27 -2.51
C ARG A 110 -9.09 -22.63 -1.82
N ILE A 111 -8.50 -22.75 -0.63
CA ILE A 111 -8.54 -23.98 0.17
C ILE A 111 -9.97 -24.32 0.58
N GLU A 112 -10.76 -23.33 0.99
CA GLU A 112 -12.17 -23.50 1.35
C GLU A 112 -13.00 -23.98 0.15
N ARG A 113 -12.89 -23.34 -1.01
CA ARG A 113 -13.58 -23.81 -2.23
C ARG A 113 -13.21 -25.24 -2.61
N ILE A 114 -11.97 -25.65 -2.41
CA ILE A 114 -11.55 -27.05 -2.65
C ILE A 114 -12.18 -27.99 -1.62
N LYS A 115 -12.24 -27.60 -0.34
CA LYS A 115 -12.91 -28.40 0.69
C LYS A 115 -14.38 -28.59 0.37
N GLU A 116 -15.08 -27.51 0.02
CA GLU A 116 -16.50 -27.53 -0.36
C GLU A 116 -16.73 -28.42 -1.59
N ALA A 117 -15.91 -28.26 -2.64
CA ALA A 117 -15.98 -29.08 -3.84
C ALA A 117 -15.80 -30.57 -3.51
N VAL A 118 -14.78 -30.92 -2.71
CA VAL A 118 -14.57 -32.31 -2.31
C VAL A 118 -15.74 -32.84 -1.49
N ILE A 119 -16.27 -32.07 -0.55
CA ILE A 119 -17.44 -32.47 0.25
C ILE A 119 -18.63 -32.75 -0.66
N LEU A 120 -18.94 -31.86 -1.59
CA LEU A 120 -20.04 -32.02 -2.55
C LEU A 120 -19.89 -33.32 -3.35
N ILE A 121 -18.72 -33.55 -3.95
CA ILE A 121 -18.45 -34.78 -4.73
C ILE A 121 -18.62 -36.02 -3.86
N THR A 122 -18.08 -36.02 -2.64
CA THR A 122 -18.20 -37.17 -1.76
C THR A 122 -19.64 -37.41 -1.27
N ASN A 123 -20.44 -36.35 -1.12
CA ASN A 123 -21.86 -36.47 -0.76
C ASN A 123 -22.69 -37.06 -1.91
N HIS A 124 -22.25 -36.86 -3.16
CA HIS A 124 -22.82 -37.52 -4.33
C HIS A 124 -22.37 -38.98 -4.49
N GLY A 125 -21.48 -39.48 -3.63
CA GLY A 125 -20.95 -40.85 -3.70
C GLY A 125 -19.78 -41.03 -4.68
N ASP A 126 -19.30 -39.93 -5.27
CA ASP A 126 -18.22 -39.94 -6.25
C ASP A 126 -16.84 -39.80 -5.59
N TYR A 127 -15.82 -40.30 -6.29
CA TYR A 127 -14.44 -40.09 -5.89
C TYR A 127 -13.96 -38.68 -6.28
N PRO A 128 -13.39 -37.88 -5.36
CA PRO A 128 -12.89 -36.54 -5.69
C PRO A 128 -11.62 -36.65 -6.54
N THR A 129 -11.74 -36.51 -7.85
CA THR A 129 -10.62 -36.44 -8.80
C THR A 129 -10.09 -35.00 -8.88
N TYR A 130 -9.03 -34.77 -9.65
CA TYR A 130 -8.59 -33.38 -9.86
C TYR A 130 -9.57 -32.66 -10.78
N GLU A 131 -10.14 -33.37 -11.74
CA GLU A 131 -11.00 -32.87 -12.80
C GLU A 131 -12.31 -32.32 -12.22
N ASN A 132 -13.04 -33.12 -11.44
CA ASN A 132 -14.31 -32.70 -10.85
C ASN A 132 -14.12 -31.62 -9.75
N VAL A 133 -13.02 -31.67 -8.99
CA VAL A 133 -12.72 -30.62 -8.01
C VAL A 133 -12.39 -29.30 -8.69
N VAL A 134 -11.66 -29.32 -9.80
CA VAL A 134 -11.37 -28.11 -10.58
C VAL A 134 -12.66 -27.52 -11.15
N GLU A 135 -13.54 -28.37 -11.67
CA GLU A 135 -14.84 -27.97 -12.22
C GLU A 135 -15.71 -27.26 -11.17
N ILE A 136 -15.80 -27.79 -9.95
CA ILE A 136 -16.65 -27.21 -8.89
C ILE A 136 -15.97 -26.02 -8.19
N SER A 137 -14.68 -26.13 -7.84
CA SER A 137 -13.99 -25.09 -7.06
C SER A 137 -13.53 -23.89 -7.90
N GLY A 138 -13.42 -24.08 -9.22
CA GLY A 138 -12.80 -23.12 -10.14
C GLY A 138 -11.30 -22.90 -9.90
N VAL A 139 -10.65 -23.71 -9.05
CA VAL A 139 -9.22 -23.60 -8.77
C VAL A 139 -8.44 -24.42 -9.80
N PRO A 140 -7.47 -23.84 -10.53
CA PRO A 140 -6.76 -24.56 -11.59
C PRO A 140 -6.03 -25.80 -11.10
N LYS A 141 -6.08 -26.89 -11.88
CA LYS A 141 -5.42 -28.17 -11.57
C LYS A 141 -3.95 -28.02 -11.20
N ASN A 142 -3.21 -27.20 -11.94
CA ASN A 142 -1.80 -26.95 -11.67
C ASN A 142 -1.58 -26.36 -10.28
N TYR A 143 -2.45 -25.43 -9.85
CA TYR A 143 -2.35 -24.80 -8.53
C TYR A 143 -2.60 -25.79 -7.40
N ILE A 144 -3.62 -26.66 -7.54
CA ILE A 144 -3.90 -27.72 -6.56
C ILE A 144 -2.70 -28.67 -6.41
N ARG A 145 -2.00 -28.97 -7.50
CA ARG A 145 -0.86 -29.90 -7.49
C ARG A 145 0.41 -29.28 -6.91
N THR A 146 0.74 -28.05 -7.30
CA THR A 146 2.04 -27.42 -7.02
C THR A 146 2.06 -26.65 -5.71
N HIS A 147 0.93 -26.09 -5.26
CA HIS A 147 0.91 -25.31 -4.03
C HIS A 147 0.87 -26.24 -2.82
N LYS A 148 1.96 -26.27 -2.04
CA LYS A 148 2.18 -27.26 -0.97
C LYS A 148 1.00 -27.37 0.00
N LYS A 149 0.48 -26.24 0.50
CA LYS A 149 -0.65 -26.26 1.45
C LYS A 149 -1.92 -26.84 0.81
N VAL A 150 -2.26 -26.38 -0.40
CA VAL A 150 -3.45 -26.79 -1.13
C VAL A 150 -3.39 -28.28 -1.49
N SER A 151 -2.25 -28.72 -2.01
CA SER A 151 -1.98 -30.12 -2.35
C SER A 151 -2.11 -31.04 -1.13
N ASN A 152 -1.57 -30.61 0.02
CA ASN A 152 -1.70 -31.37 1.25
C ASN A 152 -3.17 -31.50 1.68
N VAL A 153 -3.92 -30.40 1.70
CA VAL A 153 -5.35 -30.41 2.07
C VAL A 153 -6.14 -31.34 1.14
N PHE A 154 -5.95 -31.22 -0.17
CA PHE A 154 -6.65 -32.06 -1.14
C PHE A 154 -6.33 -33.56 -0.94
N ASN A 155 -5.06 -33.90 -0.76
CA ASN A 155 -4.63 -35.28 -0.55
C ASN A 155 -5.12 -35.85 0.78
N GLU A 156 -5.19 -35.06 1.84
CA GLU A 156 -5.77 -35.47 3.12
C GLU A 156 -7.26 -35.78 2.99
N LEU A 157 -8.04 -34.93 2.31
CA LEU A 157 -9.46 -35.15 2.09
C LEU A 157 -9.70 -36.42 1.25
N LYS A 158 -8.92 -36.61 0.18
CA LYS A 158 -8.91 -37.85 -0.62
C LYS A 158 -8.64 -39.10 0.21
N LYS A 159 -7.65 -39.04 1.10
CA LYS A 159 -7.29 -40.17 1.97
C LYS A 159 -8.41 -40.51 2.96
N ARG A 160 -9.10 -39.50 3.51
CA ARG A 160 -10.25 -39.70 4.41
C ARG A 160 -11.40 -40.40 3.71
N TYR A 161 -11.69 -40.05 2.47
CA TYR A 161 -12.72 -40.73 1.67
C TYR A 161 -12.41 -42.21 1.45
N ARG A 162 -11.17 -42.56 1.08
CA ARG A 162 -10.77 -43.97 0.86
C ARG A 162 -10.85 -44.88 2.10
N ARG A 163 -10.98 -44.30 3.30
CA ARG A 163 -11.08 -45.04 4.56
C ARG A 163 -12.53 -45.23 5.03
N LYS A 164 -13.50 -44.56 4.40
CA LYS A 164 -14.93 -44.82 4.58
C LYS A 164 -15.36 -45.94 3.64
#